data_AF-A0A7S3SIT8-F1
#
_entry.id   AF-A0A7S3SIT8-F1
#
_cell.length_a   1.000
_cell.length_b   1.000
_cell.length_c   1.000
_cell.angle_alpha   90.00
_cell.angle_beta   90.00
_cell.angle_gamma   90.00
#
_symmetry.space_group_name_H-M   'P 1'
#
loop_
_entity.id
_entity.type
_entity.pdbx_description
1 polymer ?
#
loop_
_entity_poly.entity_id
_entity_poly.type
_entity_poly.pdbx_seq_one_letter_code
_entity_poly.pdbx_strand_id
1 'polypeptide(L)'
;MAQQTLVGREIVGGAAEGRVLYADTGLSFWGGCDPQTGVIVDHTHPLHNECVCGRVLAIPNGRGSCTGSQVVLELLLNGVAPAALLLRTPDVILSLGVIVAEELFGHSIPIVSLGDSFDRLEAHTHAAVAGSTVICGAGPLPPAPRSFSTADERLAASALQLEPEERAMLAGERGRAARVAMRVVARAAEVCDAERLLRISQAHIDGCTYIGPGGLRFARELVALGGRVAVPTTLNSNSVDRRRWRAMGVPASLGEPSEALGQAYLDLGASLSFTCSPYLLPSAPRLGEHVAWGESNAVVFANSVLGARTLKYADYLDICAALVGRAPAAGAHLDEHRHATLVLDASALS
;
A
#
# COMPACT_ATOMS: atom_id res chain seq x y z
N MET A 1 28.30 3.48 -21.45
CA MET A 1 27.19 2.64 -21.94
C MET A 1 26.23 3.52 -22.72
N ALA A 2 25.66 3.00 -23.82
CA ALA A 2 24.73 3.77 -24.64
C ALA A 2 23.42 4.01 -23.86
N GLN A 3 22.77 5.14 -24.13
CA GLN A 3 21.44 5.42 -23.60
C GLN A 3 20.44 4.39 -24.12
N GLN A 4 19.53 3.97 -23.26
CA GLN A 4 18.54 2.95 -23.58
C GLN A 4 17.15 3.42 -23.13
N THR A 5 16.15 3.13 -23.96
CA THR A 5 14.74 3.39 -23.62
C THR A 5 14.06 2.08 -23.27
N LEU A 6 13.45 2.04 -22.10
CA LEU A 6 12.60 0.96 -21.61
C LEU A 6 11.16 1.46 -21.58
N VAL A 7 10.22 0.55 -21.87
CA VAL A 7 8.79 0.79 -21.76
C VAL A 7 8.25 -0.18 -20.73
N GLY A 8 7.55 0.34 -19.73
CA GLY A 8 6.87 -0.45 -18.72
C GLY A 8 5.41 -0.07 -18.60
N ARG A 9 4.77 -0.62 -17.59
CA ARG A 9 3.43 -0.22 -17.15
C ARG A 9 3.56 0.93 -16.16
N GLU A 10 2.92 2.05 -16.46
CA GLU A 10 2.74 3.17 -15.53
C GLU A 10 1.78 2.75 -14.41
N ILE A 11 2.23 2.80 -13.15
CA ILE A 11 1.44 2.45 -11.97
C ILE A 11 0.98 3.72 -11.25
N VAL A 12 1.90 4.66 -11.05
CA VAL A 12 1.63 6.03 -10.62
C VAL A 12 2.33 6.96 -11.59
N GLY A 13 1.58 7.91 -12.13
CA GLY A 13 2.08 8.86 -13.10
C GLY A 13 2.93 9.95 -12.48
N GLY A 14 3.80 10.52 -13.32
CA GLY A 14 4.72 11.58 -12.93
C GLY A 14 5.95 11.58 -13.82
N ALA A 15 6.86 12.48 -13.53
CA ALA A 15 8.17 12.53 -14.15
C ALA A 15 9.25 12.82 -13.11
N ALA A 16 10.37 12.13 -13.20
CA ALA A 16 11.49 12.27 -12.28
C ALA A 16 12.78 11.82 -12.94
N GLU A 17 13.91 12.29 -12.41
CA GLU A 17 15.23 11.82 -12.83
C GLU A 17 16.14 11.70 -11.62
N GLY A 18 17.13 10.82 -11.71
CA GLY A 18 18.10 10.67 -10.64
C GLY A 18 19.09 9.54 -10.88
N ARG A 19 20.01 9.40 -9.94
CA ARG A 19 20.92 8.25 -9.88
C ARG A 19 20.11 6.99 -9.58
N VAL A 20 20.37 5.94 -10.33
CA VAL A 20 19.76 4.62 -10.13
C VAL A 20 20.37 3.98 -8.90
N LEU A 21 19.51 3.49 -8.02
CA LEU A 21 19.87 2.62 -6.90
C LEU A 21 19.22 1.25 -7.17
N TYR A 22 19.99 0.34 -7.76
CA TYR A 22 19.50 -0.94 -8.26
C TYR A 22 19.81 -2.09 -7.30
N ALA A 23 18.83 -2.96 -7.06
CA ALA A 23 19.03 -4.30 -6.51
C ALA A 23 18.08 -5.30 -7.17
N ASP A 24 18.56 -6.52 -7.36
CA ASP A 24 17.77 -7.69 -7.77
C ASP A 24 16.99 -8.32 -6.60
N THR A 25 17.15 -7.76 -5.39
CA THR A 25 16.56 -8.21 -4.14
C THR A 25 15.45 -7.25 -3.71
N GLY A 26 14.32 -7.79 -3.27
CA GLY A 26 13.20 -6.97 -2.77
C GLY A 26 13.53 -6.28 -1.44
N LEU A 27 13.01 -5.07 -1.25
CA LEU A 27 13.24 -4.26 -0.05
C LEU A 27 12.03 -4.31 0.90
N SER A 28 12.28 -4.56 2.19
CA SER A 28 11.27 -4.33 3.22
C SER A 28 11.33 -2.87 3.64
N PHE A 29 10.28 -2.10 3.35
CA PHE A 29 10.21 -0.72 3.82
C PHE A 29 9.99 -0.67 5.33
N TRP A 30 9.07 -1.50 5.85
CA TRP A 30 8.91 -1.64 7.29
C TRP A 30 10.12 -2.33 7.91
N GLY A 31 10.80 -1.63 8.83
CA GLY A 31 12.01 -2.11 9.51
C GLY A 31 13.27 -2.15 8.64
N GLY A 32 13.20 -1.85 7.34
CA GLY A 32 14.37 -1.89 6.44
C GLY A 32 14.70 -0.57 5.75
N CYS A 33 13.82 0.43 5.78
CA CYS A 33 14.11 1.80 5.38
C CYS A 33 13.70 2.75 6.51
N ASP A 34 14.61 3.64 6.93
CA ASP A 34 14.33 4.64 7.96
C ASP A 34 13.49 5.78 7.36
N PRO A 35 12.23 5.98 7.85
CA PRO A 35 11.34 7.01 7.32
C PRO A 35 11.81 8.45 7.56
N GLN A 36 12.76 8.69 8.48
CA GLN A 36 13.27 10.02 8.80
C GLN A 36 14.46 10.42 7.93
N THR A 37 15.26 9.46 7.49
CA THR A 37 16.52 9.71 6.78
C THR A 37 16.52 9.19 5.34
N GLY A 38 15.61 8.27 5.00
CA GLY A 38 15.60 7.54 3.74
C GLY A 38 16.77 6.54 3.60
N VAL A 39 17.48 6.24 4.68
CA VAL A 39 18.58 5.27 4.67
C VAL A 39 18.02 3.85 4.77
N ILE A 40 18.57 2.95 3.96
CA ILE A 40 18.27 1.52 4.04
C ILE A 40 19.05 0.92 5.20
N VAL A 41 18.33 0.52 6.25
CA VAL A 41 18.87 -0.01 7.51
C VAL A 41 18.83 -1.53 7.60
N ASP A 42 18.21 -2.19 6.63
CA ASP A 42 18.22 -3.65 6.51
C ASP A 42 19.65 -4.15 6.23
N HIS A 43 20.32 -4.65 7.26
CA HIS A 43 21.68 -5.18 7.19
C HIS A 43 21.86 -6.35 6.22
N THR A 44 20.77 -7.01 5.81
CA THR A 44 20.80 -8.14 4.87
C THR A 44 20.61 -7.72 3.42
N HIS A 45 20.21 -6.47 3.17
CA HIS A 45 19.93 -5.98 1.84
C HIS A 45 21.21 -5.50 1.13
N PRO A 46 21.39 -5.76 -0.19
CA PRO A 46 22.58 -5.30 -0.94
C PRO A 46 22.79 -3.77 -0.93
N LEU A 47 21.71 -3.02 -0.72
CA LEU A 47 21.72 -1.55 -0.64
C LEU A 47 21.84 -1.01 0.79
N HIS A 48 22.22 -1.83 1.77
CA HIS A 48 22.41 -1.39 3.15
C HIS A 48 23.34 -0.15 3.24
N ASN A 49 22.96 0.84 4.05
CA ASN A 49 23.57 2.16 4.19
C ASN A 49 23.43 3.12 2.99
N GLU A 50 22.78 2.72 1.90
CA GLU A 50 22.44 3.66 0.83
C GLU A 50 21.19 4.48 1.20
N CYS A 51 21.13 5.71 0.70
CA CYS A 51 20.00 6.62 0.91
C CYS A 51 19.15 6.71 -0.35
N VAL A 52 17.84 6.48 -0.21
CA VAL A 52 16.88 6.52 -1.32
C VAL A 52 16.53 7.96 -1.72
N CYS A 53 16.75 8.95 -0.86
CA CYS A 53 16.33 10.34 -1.05
C CYS A 53 16.78 10.90 -2.42
N GLY A 54 15.81 11.28 -3.26
CA GLY A 54 16.05 11.84 -4.59
C GLY A 54 16.69 10.87 -5.60
N ARG A 55 16.79 9.57 -5.28
CA ARG A 55 17.30 8.52 -6.18
C ARG A 55 16.16 7.86 -6.94
N VAL A 56 16.48 7.25 -8.08
CA VAL A 56 15.57 6.33 -8.75
C VAL A 56 15.82 4.93 -8.16
N LEU A 57 14.95 4.50 -7.26
CA LEU A 57 15.08 3.20 -6.60
C LEU A 57 14.51 2.11 -7.53
N ALA A 58 15.35 1.16 -7.90
CA ALA A 58 15.00 0.02 -8.76
C ALA A 58 15.14 -1.29 -7.96
N ILE A 59 14.01 -1.90 -7.62
CA ILE A 59 13.91 -3.17 -6.87
C ILE A 59 12.85 -4.06 -7.53
N PRO A 60 12.93 -5.40 -7.46
CA PRO A 60 11.96 -6.26 -8.13
C PRO A 60 10.53 -6.04 -7.62
N ASN A 61 10.37 -5.93 -6.30
CA ASN A 61 9.13 -5.72 -5.57
C ASN A 61 9.43 -5.36 -4.10
N GLY A 62 8.41 -4.93 -3.36
CA GLY A 62 8.49 -4.84 -1.91
C GLY A 62 8.44 -6.23 -1.27
N ARG A 63 8.98 -6.37 -0.05
CA ARG A 63 8.80 -7.57 0.77
C ARG A 63 8.42 -7.19 2.20
N GLY A 64 7.98 -8.17 2.98
CA GLY A 64 7.65 -7.95 4.40
C GLY A 64 6.21 -7.49 4.62
N SER A 65 6.00 -6.57 5.56
CA SER A 65 4.67 -6.23 6.11
C SER A 65 3.80 -5.38 5.18
N CYS A 66 2.47 -5.46 5.36
CA CYS A 66 1.46 -4.54 4.80
C CYS A 66 1.75 -3.08 5.14
N THR A 67 2.46 -2.86 6.26
CA THR A 67 2.94 -1.59 6.78
C THR A 67 3.97 -0.88 5.90
N GLY A 68 4.45 -1.51 4.83
CA GLY A 68 5.32 -0.85 3.85
C GLY A 68 4.71 0.43 3.25
N SER A 69 3.39 0.47 3.05
CA SER A 69 2.70 1.67 2.54
C SER A 69 2.80 2.86 3.50
N GLN A 70 2.78 2.61 4.82
CA GLN A 70 2.94 3.66 5.82
C GLN A 70 4.33 4.29 5.76
N VAL A 71 5.38 3.47 5.64
CA VAL A 71 6.76 3.97 5.53
C VAL A 71 6.94 4.77 4.24
N VAL A 72 6.36 4.33 3.12
CA VAL A 72 6.39 5.10 1.87
C VAL A 72 5.71 6.46 2.04
N LEU A 73 4.57 6.51 2.73
CA LEU A 73 3.91 7.78 3.05
C LEU A 73 4.80 8.70 3.91
N GLU A 74 5.41 8.16 4.97
CA GLU A 74 6.32 8.94 5.82
C GLU A 74 7.51 9.49 5.05
N LEU A 75 8.15 8.67 4.19
CA LEU A 75 9.26 9.12 3.35
C LEU A 75 8.87 10.31 2.47
N LEU A 76 7.67 10.28 1.89
CA LEU A 76 7.14 11.37 1.04
C LEU A 76 6.86 12.63 1.87
N LEU A 77 6.19 12.49 3.01
CA LEU A 77 5.84 13.61 3.88
C LEU A 77 7.06 14.25 4.54
N ASN A 78 8.12 13.47 4.80
CA ASN A 78 9.38 13.95 5.35
C ASN A 78 10.34 14.50 4.29
N GLY A 79 10.00 14.39 2.99
CA GLY A 79 10.84 14.90 1.90
C GLY A 79 12.12 14.09 1.67
N VAL A 80 12.16 12.83 2.11
CA VAL A 80 13.31 11.92 1.98
C VAL A 80 13.00 10.69 1.10
N ALA A 81 11.90 10.73 0.37
CA ALA A 81 11.49 9.71 -0.58
C ALA A 81 12.44 9.58 -1.79
N PRO A 82 12.45 8.41 -2.47
CA PRO A 82 13.04 8.29 -3.79
C PRO A 82 12.33 9.23 -4.77
N ALA A 83 13.05 9.66 -5.80
CA ALA A 83 12.49 10.45 -6.90
C ALA A 83 11.54 9.62 -7.76
N ALA A 84 11.78 8.30 -7.88
CA ALA A 84 10.92 7.36 -8.59
C ALA A 84 11.10 5.92 -8.06
N LEU A 85 10.09 5.08 -8.25
CA LEU A 85 10.17 3.63 -8.03
C LEU A 85 10.08 2.89 -9.37
N LEU A 86 11.09 2.08 -9.66
CA LEU A 86 11.08 1.15 -10.78
C LEU A 86 10.97 -0.27 -10.22
N LEU A 87 9.91 -0.97 -10.61
CA LEU A 87 9.60 -2.31 -10.13
C LEU A 87 9.73 -3.34 -11.25
N ARG A 88 10.02 -4.60 -10.92
CA ARG A 88 9.87 -5.71 -11.89
C ARG A 88 8.39 -6.04 -12.07
N THR A 89 7.70 -6.23 -10.94
CA THR A 89 6.27 -6.55 -10.90
C THR A 89 5.50 -5.45 -10.18
N PRO A 90 4.22 -5.18 -10.53
CA PRO A 90 3.39 -4.25 -9.78
C PRO A 90 3.31 -4.65 -8.30
N ASP A 91 3.43 -3.67 -7.40
CA ASP A 91 3.34 -3.88 -5.96
C ASP A 91 2.31 -2.93 -5.37
N VAL A 92 1.17 -3.48 -4.98
CA VAL A 92 0.05 -2.69 -4.45
C VAL A 92 0.39 -2.02 -3.11
N ILE A 93 1.28 -2.62 -2.30
CA ILE A 93 1.66 -2.07 -0.99
C ILE A 93 2.49 -0.81 -1.17
N LEU A 94 3.54 -0.88 -1.98
CA LEU A 94 4.38 0.30 -2.26
C LEU A 94 3.58 1.38 -2.99
N SER A 95 2.73 0.96 -3.94
CA SER A 95 1.89 1.89 -4.70
C SER A 95 0.90 2.62 -3.81
N LEU A 96 0.33 1.95 -2.78
CA LEU A 96 -0.66 2.59 -1.91
C LEU A 96 -0.10 3.75 -1.10
N GLY A 97 1.14 3.67 -0.64
CA GLY A 97 1.79 4.78 0.06
C GLY A 97 1.83 6.05 -0.80
N VAL A 98 2.16 5.89 -2.09
CA VAL A 98 2.19 7.00 -3.05
C VAL A 98 0.78 7.45 -3.45
N ILE A 99 -0.14 6.52 -3.68
CA ILE A 99 -1.54 6.82 -4.02
C ILE A 99 -2.19 7.66 -2.91
N VAL A 100 -2.03 7.27 -1.64
CA VAL A 100 -2.56 8.01 -0.49
C VAL A 100 -1.93 9.39 -0.38
N ALA A 101 -0.60 9.48 -0.58
CA ALA A 101 0.11 10.74 -0.58
C ALA A 101 -0.42 11.72 -1.64
N GLU A 102 -0.72 11.20 -2.84
CA GLU A 102 -1.24 12.00 -3.95
C GLU A 102 -2.67 12.47 -3.69
N GLU A 103 -3.55 11.56 -3.24
CA GLU A 103 -4.97 11.82 -3.06
C GLU A 103 -5.28 12.78 -1.90
N LEU A 104 -4.46 12.79 -0.85
CA LEU A 104 -4.74 13.56 0.38
C LEU A 104 -3.72 14.66 0.68
N PHE A 105 -2.48 14.53 0.23
CA PHE A 105 -1.40 15.41 0.67
C PHE A 105 -0.69 16.13 -0.48
N GLY A 106 -1.05 15.85 -1.73
CA GLY A 106 -0.44 16.51 -2.89
C GLY A 106 1.03 16.14 -3.12
N HIS A 107 1.49 15.01 -2.57
CA HIS A 107 2.82 14.46 -2.78
C HIS A 107 2.74 13.21 -3.64
N SER A 108 3.58 13.07 -4.66
CA SER A 108 3.59 11.89 -5.51
C SER A 108 4.96 11.68 -6.16
N ILE A 109 5.26 10.44 -6.51
CA ILE A 109 6.44 10.02 -7.27
C ILE A 109 6.00 9.02 -8.35
N PRO A 110 6.63 9.01 -9.54
CA PRO A 110 6.28 8.03 -10.55
C PRO A 110 6.68 6.61 -10.10
N ILE A 111 5.79 5.66 -10.40
CA ILE A 111 6.03 4.22 -10.24
C ILE A 111 5.82 3.55 -11.58
N VAL A 112 6.82 2.77 -12.03
CA VAL A 112 6.75 2.01 -13.29
C VAL A 112 7.13 0.56 -13.05
N SER A 113 6.31 -0.37 -13.55
CA SER A 113 6.62 -1.80 -13.58
C SER A 113 7.21 -2.19 -14.93
N LEU A 114 8.43 -2.72 -14.96
CA LEU A 114 9.22 -2.96 -16.17
C LEU A 114 9.21 -4.41 -16.66
N GLY A 115 8.69 -5.37 -15.87
CA GLY A 115 8.71 -6.79 -16.21
C GLY A 115 10.13 -7.28 -16.52
N ASP A 116 10.27 -8.02 -17.61
CA ASP A 116 11.56 -8.58 -18.04
C ASP A 116 12.62 -7.52 -18.40
N SER A 117 12.21 -6.28 -18.67
CA SER A 117 13.15 -5.19 -18.95
C SER A 117 13.83 -4.64 -17.69
N PHE A 118 13.38 -5.02 -16.49
CA PHE A 118 13.89 -4.54 -15.21
C PHE A 118 15.41 -4.78 -15.07
N ASP A 119 15.89 -5.98 -15.41
CA ASP A 119 17.31 -6.38 -15.23
C ASP A 119 18.28 -5.51 -16.03
N ARG A 120 17.79 -4.85 -17.09
CA ARG A 120 18.61 -3.94 -17.90
C ARG A 120 19.03 -2.71 -17.11
N LEU A 121 18.39 -2.37 -16.00
CA LEU A 121 18.75 -1.23 -15.15
C LEU A 121 20.08 -1.42 -14.41
N GLU A 122 20.51 -2.65 -14.16
CA GLU A 122 21.77 -2.96 -13.47
C GLU A 122 22.98 -2.29 -14.14
N ALA A 123 22.95 -2.21 -15.47
CA ALA A 123 24.00 -1.62 -16.29
C ALA A 123 23.97 -0.08 -16.31
N HIS A 124 23.08 0.60 -15.60
CA HIS A 124 22.88 2.05 -15.74
C HIS A 124 23.02 2.78 -14.40
N THR A 125 23.60 3.98 -14.43
CA THR A 125 23.84 4.79 -13.22
C THR A 125 22.80 5.89 -13.04
N HIS A 126 22.06 6.24 -14.09
CA HIS A 126 21.03 7.27 -14.10
C HIS A 126 19.80 6.81 -14.87
N ALA A 127 18.64 7.28 -14.43
CA ALA A 127 17.37 7.07 -15.10
C ALA A 127 16.52 8.35 -15.07
N ALA A 128 15.78 8.57 -16.15
CA ALA A 128 14.74 9.57 -16.26
C ALA A 128 13.43 8.85 -16.60
N VAL A 129 12.41 9.08 -15.78
CA VAL A 129 11.11 8.42 -15.83
C VAL A 129 10.08 9.45 -16.25
N ALA A 130 9.21 9.09 -17.20
CA ALA A 130 7.98 9.82 -17.46
C ALA A 130 6.90 8.89 -18.04
N GLY A 131 5.78 8.80 -17.33
CA GLY A 131 4.70 7.88 -17.68
C GLY A 131 5.21 6.44 -17.74
N SER A 132 4.92 5.75 -18.84
CA SER A 132 5.40 4.38 -19.10
C SER A 132 6.86 4.29 -19.56
N THR A 133 7.53 5.42 -19.80
CA THR A 133 8.87 5.45 -20.41
C THR A 133 9.95 5.66 -19.36
N VAL A 134 10.98 4.81 -19.40
CA VAL A 134 12.20 4.94 -18.60
C VAL A 134 13.39 5.03 -19.53
N ILE A 135 14.07 6.17 -19.52
CA ILE A 135 15.34 6.35 -20.21
C ILE A 135 16.45 6.07 -19.21
N CYS A 136 17.43 5.22 -19.51
CA CYS A 136 18.55 4.92 -18.64
C CYS A 136 19.90 5.11 -19.34
N GLY A 137 20.94 5.49 -18.59
CA GLY A 137 22.26 5.87 -19.12
C GLY A 137 23.38 5.92 -18.07
N ALA A 138 24.59 6.23 -18.53
CA ALA A 138 25.79 6.33 -17.69
C ALA A 138 26.04 7.73 -17.09
N GLY A 139 25.20 8.72 -17.38
CA GLY A 139 25.35 10.11 -16.94
C GLY A 139 24.03 10.87 -16.95
N PRO A 140 24.04 12.20 -16.69
CA PRO A 140 22.85 13.02 -16.71
C PRO A 140 22.11 12.85 -18.03
N LEU A 141 20.85 12.45 -17.94
CA LEU A 141 20.01 12.20 -19.09
C LEU A 141 19.35 13.50 -19.54
N PRO A 142 19.01 13.63 -20.83
CA PRO A 142 18.07 14.67 -21.22
C PRO A 142 16.77 14.51 -20.42
N PRO A 143 16.12 15.62 -20.02
CA PRO A 143 14.90 15.54 -19.25
C PRO A 143 13.85 14.71 -20.00
N ALA A 144 13.24 13.77 -19.29
CA ALA A 144 12.21 12.92 -19.88
C ALA A 144 11.04 13.79 -20.40
N PRO A 145 10.37 13.39 -21.51
CA PRO A 145 9.18 14.08 -21.98
C PRO A 145 8.15 14.14 -20.86
N ARG A 146 7.60 15.32 -20.53
CA ARG A 146 6.59 15.47 -19.46
C ARG A 146 5.19 15.02 -19.92
N SER A 147 5.10 13.80 -20.42
CA SER A 147 3.85 13.15 -20.82
C SER A 147 3.63 11.95 -19.91
N PHE A 148 2.65 12.04 -19.03
CA PHE A 148 2.24 10.97 -18.13
C PHE A 148 0.73 11.10 -17.89
N SER A 149 0.11 10.00 -17.50
CA SER A 149 -1.33 9.96 -17.29
C SER A 149 -1.66 10.53 -15.91
N THR A 150 -2.78 11.23 -15.79
CA THR A 150 -3.38 11.53 -14.48
C THR A 150 -4.01 10.26 -13.88
N ALA A 151 -4.31 10.27 -12.59
CA ALA A 151 -5.05 9.17 -11.95
C ALA A 151 -6.41 8.92 -12.62
N ASP A 152 -7.10 9.99 -13.06
CA ASP A 152 -8.42 9.87 -13.68
C ASP A 152 -8.34 9.29 -15.10
N GLU A 153 -7.33 9.69 -15.88
CA GLU A 153 -7.08 9.10 -17.20
C GLU A 153 -6.71 7.62 -17.11
N ARG A 154 -5.89 7.23 -16.12
CA ARG A 154 -5.55 5.82 -15.88
C ARG A 154 -6.77 4.99 -15.49
N LEU A 155 -7.57 5.48 -14.55
CA LEU A 155 -8.80 4.81 -14.16
C LEU A 155 -9.76 4.67 -15.35
N ALA A 156 -9.91 5.70 -16.18
CA ALA A 156 -10.75 5.66 -17.37
C ALA A 156 -10.24 4.70 -18.45
N ALA A 157 -8.92 4.52 -18.57
CA ALA A 157 -8.30 3.59 -19.50
C ALA A 157 -8.23 2.13 -18.97
N SER A 158 -8.47 1.93 -17.68
CA SER A 158 -8.43 0.60 -17.05
C SER A 158 -9.61 -0.29 -17.45
N ALA A 159 -9.50 -1.59 -17.20
CA ALA A 159 -10.59 -2.54 -17.41
C ALA A 159 -11.69 -2.47 -16.32
N LEU A 160 -11.50 -1.64 -15.27
CA LEU A 160 -12.34 -1.60 -14.09
C LEU A 160 -13.77 -1.14 -14.41
N GLN A 161 -14.72 -2.06 -14.32
CA GLN A 161 -16.14 -1.81 -14.43
C GLN A 161 -16.70 -1.44 -13.06
N LEU A 162 -17.27 -0.24 -12.96
CA LEU A 162 -17.87 0.27 -11.73
C LEU A 162 -19.40 0.10 -11.73
N GLU A 163 -19.99 -0.19 -10.58
CA GLU A 163 -21.43 -0.12 -10.35
C GLU A 163 -21.89 1.35 -10.26
N PRO A 164 -23.21 1.62 -10.45
CA PRO A 164 -23.76 2.97 -10.26
C PRO A 164 -23.43 3.57 -8.88
N GLU A 165 -23.43 2.76 -7.83
CA GLU A 165 -23.11 3.18 -6.46
C GLU A 165 -21.65 3.63 -6.32
N GLU A 166 -20.72 2.93 -6.97
CA GLU A 166 -19.29 3.24 -6.94
C GLU A 166 -18.97 4.50 -7.75
N ARG A 167 -19.64 4.69 -8.90
CA ARG A 167 -19.57 5.94 -9.66
C ARG A 167 -20.10 7.13 -8.86
N ALA A 168 -21.20 6.97 -8.13
CA ALA A 168 -21.76 8.01 -7.27
C ALA A 168 -20.79 8.39 -6.14
N MET A 169 -20.08 7.41 -5.56
CA MET A 169 -19.02 7.68 -4.58
C MET A 169 -17.86 8.49 -5.20
N LEU A 170 -17.38 8.12 -6.40
CA LEU A 170 -16.34 8.87 -7.11
C LEU A 170 -16.78 10.29 -7.49
N ALA A 171 -18.06 10.49 -7.82
CA ALA A 171 -18.67 11.79 -8.08
C ALA A 171 -18.83 12.64 -6.80
N GLY A 172 -18.63 12.07 -5.62
CA GLY A 172 -18.73 12.77 -4.33
C GLY A 172 -20.14 12.81 -3.74
N GLU A 173 -21.10 12.11 -4.33
CA GLU A 173 -22.50 12.07 -3.88
C GLU A 173 -22.67 11.39 -2.51
N ARG A 174 -21.67 10.61 -2.08
CA ARG A 174 -21.61 9.95 -0.77
C ARG A 174 -20.68 10.65 0.24
N GLY A 175 -20.31 11.90 -0.04
CA GLY A 175 -19.45 12.70 0.83
C GLY A 175 -17.97 12.60 0.48
N ARG A 176 -17.17 13.53 1.02
CA ARG A 176 -15.77 13.72 0.65
C ARG A 176 -14.88 12.55 1.07
N ALA A 177 -15.07 12.03 2.29
CA ALA A 177 -14.31 10.87 2.77
C ALA A 177 -14.58 9.63 1.91
N ALA A 178 -15.85 9.34 1.57
CA ALA A 178 -16.21 8.23 0.69
C ALA A 178 -15.60 8.40 -0.71
N ARG A 179 -15.57 9.63 -1.25
CA ARG A 179 -14.92 9.91 -2.54
C ARG A 179 -13.43 9.59 -2.49
N VAL A 180 -12.70 10.08 -1.48
CA VAL A 180 -11.27 9.79 -1.33
C VAL A 180 -11.04 8.28 -1.19
N ALA A 181 -11.78 7.62 -0.30
CA ALA A 181 -11.67 6.19 -0.08
C ALA A 181 -11.96 5.38 -1.35
N MET A 182 -12.99 5.75 -2.10
CA MET A 182 -13.35 5.10 -3.37
C MET A 182 -12.27 5.29 -4.43
N ARG A 183 -11.64 6.47 -4.50
CA ARG A 183 -10.50 6.71 -5.41
C ARG A 183 -9.30 5.83 -5.05
N VAL A 184 -8.97 5.71 -3.76
CA VAL A 184 -7.90 4.81 -3.30
C VAL A 184 -8.21 3.35 -3.66
N VAL A 185 -9.44 2.88 -3.41
CA VAL A 185 -9.87 1.51 -3.75
C VAL A 185 -9.85 1.26 -5.25
N ALA A 186 -10.34 2.19 -6.07
CA ALA A 186 -10.35 2.06 -7.53
C ALA A 186 -8.93 2.03 -8.11
N ARG A 187 -8.03 2.88 -7.60
CA ARG A 187 -6.63 2.88 -8.01
C ARG A 187 -5.90 1.62 -7.56
N ALA A 188 -6.16 1.10 -6.36
CA ALA A 188 -5.63 -0.19 -5.95
C ALA A 188 -6.15 -1.33 -6.84
N ALA A 189 -7.44 -1.29 -7.24
CA ALA A 189 -8.02 -2.25 -8.17
C ALA A 189 -7.33 -2.20 -9.54
N GLU A 190 -7.02 -1.00 -10.04
CA GLU A 190 -6.21 -0.81 -11.24
C GLU A 190 -4.84 -1.50 -11.10
N VAL A 191 -4.09 -1.24 -10.02
CA VAL A 191 -2.77 -1.87 -9.78
C VAL A 191 -2.86 -3.40 -9.71
N CYS A 192 -3.96 -3.94 -9.19
CA CYS A 192 -4.22 -5.37 -9.08
C CYS A 192 -4.83 -6.00 -10.35
N ASP A 193 -4.99 -5.25 -11.44
CA ASP A 193 -5.66 -5.71 -12.67
C ASP A 193 -7.09 -6.24 -12.43
N ALA A 194 -7.78 -5.69 -11.43
CA ALA A 194 -9.14 -6.09 -11.12
C ALA A 194 -10.14 -5.45 -12.10
N GLU A 195 -10.94 -6.28 -12.76
CA GLU A 195 -11.99 -5.83 -13.69
C GLU A 195 -13.25 -5.31 -12.99
N ARG A 196 -13.41 -5.60 -11.70
CA ARG A 196 -14.57 -5.18 -10.90
C ARG A 196 -14.20 -5.07 -9.43
N LEU A 197 -15.11 -4.49 -8.65
CA LEU A 197 -15.04 -4.49 -7.19
C LEU A 197 -16.00 -5.51 -6.60
N LEU A 198 -15.69 -5.97 -5.40
CA LEU A 198 -16.51 -6.89 -4.62
C LEU A 198 -17.07 -6.17 -3.40
N ARG A 199 -18.33 -6.45 -3.08
CA ARG A 199 -18.92 -6.07 -1.79
C ARG A 199 -18.24 -6.88 -0.69
N ILE A 200 -17.81 -6.21 0.38
CA ILE A 200 -17.27 -6.86 1.58
C ILE A 200 -18.31 -6.86 2.70
N SER A 201 -18.33 -7.90 3.54
CA SER A 201 -19.25 -8.02 4.68
C SER A 201 -18.72 -7.31 5.93
N GLN A 202 -17.40 -7.23 6.09
CA GLN A 202 -16.73 -6.58 7.21
C GLN A 202 -15.27 -6.24 6.91
N ALA A 203 -14.65 -5.44 7.78
CA ALA A 203 -13.25 -5.08 7.73
C ALA A 203 -12.52 -5.26 9.08
N HIS A 204 -11.21 -5.46 9.01
CA HIS A 204 -10.30 -5.44 10.15
C HIS A 204 -9.09 -4.58 9.80
N ILE A 205 -8.97 -3.44 10.47
CA ILE A 205 -7.97 -2.41 10.13
C ILE A 205 -6.62 -2.77 10.75
N ASP A 206 -5.66 -3.08 9.88
CA ASP A 206 -4.26 -3.39 10.21
C ASP A 206 -3.45 -2.12 10.51
N GLY A 207 -3.79 -0.99 9.86
CA GLY A 207 -3.13 0.31 9.98
C GLY A 207 -3.18 1.00 11.36
N CYS A 208 -3.47 0.25 12.43
CA CYS A 208 -3.48 0.72 13.82
C CYS A 208 -2.07 0.91 14.43
N THR A 209 -1.03 0.41 13.77
CA THR A 209 0.37 0.57 14.23
C THR A 209 0.85 2.00 13.93
N TYR A 210 1.38 2.68 14.94
CA TYR A 210 1.99 4.01 14.79
C TYR A 210 3.42 3.90 14.26
N ILE A 211 3.58 4.23 12.98
CA ILE A 211 4.86 4.27 12.25
C ILE A 211 5.48 5.67 12.32
N GLY A 212 4.63 6.67 12.19
CA GLY A 212 5.00 8.07 12.19
C GLY A 212 3.75 8.97 12.11
N PRO A 213 3.95 10.30 12.08
CA PRO A 213 2.85 11.26 12.11
C PRO A 213 1.96 11.23 10.87
N GLY A 214 2.44 10.74 9.72
CA GLY A 214 1.69 10.59 8.48
C GLY A 214 0.49 9.66 8.60
N GLY A 215 0.65 8.49 9.24
CA GLY A 215 -0.45 7.56 9.47
C GLY A 215 -1.57 8.16 10.33
N LEU A 216 -1.21 8.86 11.41
CA LEU A 216 -2.17 9.60 12.25
C LEU A 216 -2.85 10.75 11.48
N ARG A 217 -2.08 11.49 10.67
CA ARG A 217 -2.62 12.55 9.83
C ARG A 217 -3.65 11.99 8.85
N PHE A 218 -3.35 10.89 8.18
CA PHE A 218 -4.27 10.21 7.27
C PHE A 218 -5.60 9.86 7.95
N ALA A 219 -5.57 9.20 9.10
CA ALA A 219 -6.79 8.83 9.82
C ALA A 219 -7.60 10.08 10.24
N ARG A 220 -6.94 11.14 10.72
CA ARG A 220 -7.59 12.40 11.10
C ARG A 220 -8.19 13.15 9.92
N GLU A 221 -7.54 13.15 8.75
CA GLU A 221 -8.10 13.76 7.55
C GLU A 221 -9.39 13.04 7.14
N LEU A 222 -9.43 11.71 7.18
CA LEU A 222 -10.67 10.96 6.91
C LEU A 222 -11.80 11.34 7.88
N VAL A 223 -11.49 11.53 9.18
CA VAL A 223 -12.45 12.02 10.17
C VAL A 223 -12.91 13.45 9.84
N ALA A 224 -12.00 14.36 9.53
CA ALA A 224 -12.29 15.75 9.17
C ALA A 224 -13.15 15.86 7.89
N LEU A 225 -13.00 14.91 6.96
CA LEU A 225 -13.82 14.79 5.76
C LEU A 225 -15.19 14.13 6.00
N GLY A 226 -15.52 13.82 7.26
CA GLY A 226 -16.81 13.24 7.66
C GLY A 226 -16.91 11.72 7.47
N GLY A 227 -15.79 11.00 7.46
CA GLY A 227 -15.75 9.56 7.21
C GLY A 227 -16.53 8.74 8.23
N ARG A 228 -17.25 7.73 7.72
CA ARG A 228 -17.94 6.71 8.51
C ARG A 228 -17.82 5.37 7.81
N VAL A 229 -17.41 4.34 8.54
CA VAL A 229 -17.32 2.98 7.98
C VAL A 229 -18.71 2.51 7.54
N ALA A 230 -18.79 1.94 6.33
CA ALA A 230 -20.03 1.43 5.74
C ALA A 230 -20.32 -0.02 6.15
N VAL A 231 -19.33 -0.73 6.66
CA VAL A 231 -19.42 -2.13 7.09
C VAL A 231 -18.91 -2.29 8.53
N PRO A 232 -19.36 -3.33 9.27
CA PRO A 232 -18.78 -3.67 10.56
C PRO A 232 -17.25 -3.71 10.48
N THR A 233 -16.60 -2.94 11.34
CA THR A 233 -15.15 -2.73 11.28
C THR A 233 -14.53 -2.92 12.64
N THR A 234 -13.52 -3.78 12.71
CA THR A 234 -12.71 -4.04 13.91
C THR A 234 -11.29 -3.50 13.71
N LEU A 235 -10.54 -3.35 14.81
CA LEU A 235 -9.21 -2.77 14.86
C LEU A 235 -8.18 -3.80 15.32
N ASN A 236 -7.02 -3.81 14.65
CA ASN A 236 -5.84 -4.55 15.07
C ASN A 236 -5.23 -3.95 16.35
N SER A 237 -4.26 -4.64 16.97
CA SER A 237 -3.53 -4.10 18.11
C SER A 237 -2.88 -2.76 17.78
N ASN A 238 -2.94 -1.86 18.74
CA ASN A 238 -2.26 -0.57 18.68
C ASN A 238 -0.81 -0.74 19.19
N SER A 239 0.07 0.20 18.85
CA SER A 239 1.46 0.26 19.32
C SER A 239 1.60 0.41 20.84
N VAL A 240 0.52 0.75 21.54
CA VAL A 240 0.50 0.89 23.01
C VAL A 240 -0.77 0.33 23.64
N ASP A 241 -0.66 -0.11 24.90
CA ASP A 241 -1.84 -0.34 25.73
C ASP A 241 -2.54 1.01 25.98
N ARG A 242 -3.73 1.17 25.40
CA ARG A 242 -4.49 2.44 25.45
C ARG A 242 -4.83 2.90 26.86
N ARG A 243 -4.86 2.01 27.86
CA ARG A 243 -5.21 2.33 29.25
C ARG A 243 -3.97 2.54 30.13
N ARG A 244 -2.89 1.82 29.85
CA ARG A 244 -1.75 1.68 30.79
C ARG A 244 -0.40 2.10 30.25
N TRP A 245 -0.28 2.57 29.00
CA TRP A 245 1.03 2.91 28.42
C TRP A 245 1.88 3.86 29.27
N ARG A 246 1.26 4.84 29.94
CA ARG A 246 1.96 5.75 30.87
C ARG A 246 2.55 5.00 32.06
N ALA A 247 1.79 4.10 32.66
CA ALA A 247 2.24 3.28 33.79
C ALA A 247 3.29 2.23 33.38
N MET A 248 3.31 1.83 32.11
CA MET A 248 4.35 0.95 31.55
C MET A 248 5.64 1.70 31.16
N GLY A 249 5.70 3.02 31.39
CA GLY A 249 6.89 3.82 31.08
C GLY A 249 7.08 4.13 29.59
N VAL A 250 6.05 3.96 28.76
CA VAL A 250 6.13 4.35 27.35
C VAL A 250 6.26 5.88 27.24
N PRO A 251 7.25 6.41 26.50
CA PRO A 251 7.42 7.85 26.31
C PRO A 251 6.18 8.50 25.69
N ALA A 252 5.84 9.72 26.13
CA ALA A 252 4.68 10.46 25.61
C ALA A 252 4.76 10.71 24.09
N SER A 253 5.98 10.90 23.56
CA SER A 253 6.26 11.07 22.13
C SER A 253 5.83 9.87 21.26
N LEU A 254 5.68 8.68 21.86
CA LEU A 254 5.15 7.49 21.20
C LEU A 254 3.71 7.20 21.64
N GLY A 255 3.43 7.27 22.93
CA GLY A 255 2.15 6.85 23.50
C GLY A 255 0.97 7.73 23.13
N GLU A 256 1.15 9.05 23.12
CA GLU A 256 0.08 9.99 22.77
C GLU A 256 -0.36 9.88 21.31
N PRO A 257 0.53 9.89 20.31
CA PRO A 257 0.09 9.76 18.93
C PRO A 257 -0.41 8.35 18.59
N SER A 258 0.11 7.30 19.24
CA SER A 258 -0.41 5.93 19.10
C SER A 258 -1.86 5.82 19.61
N GLU A 259 -2.15 6.37 20.79
CA GLU A 259 -3.50 6.41 21.33
C GLU A 259 -4.44 7.21 20.41
N ALA A 260 -3.99 8.38 19.95
CA ALA A 260 -4.75 9.25 19.07
C ALA A 260 -5.07 8.59 17.72
N LEU A 261 -4.18 7.74 17.19
CA LEU A 261 -4.42 6.98 15.96
C LEU A 261 -5.57 5.98 16.17
N GLY A 262 -5.51 5.22 17.27
CA GLY A 262 -6.59 4.32 17.65
C GLY A 262 -7.92 5.05 17.85
N GLN A 263 -7.88 6.24 18.46
CA GLN A 263 -9.08 7.06 18.64
C GLN A 263 -9.64 7.59 17.32
N ALA A 264 -8.81 8.02 16.38
CA ALA A 264 -9.26 8.48 15.06
C ALA A 264 -10.04 7.38 14.31
N TYR A 265 -9.59 6.12 14.38
CA TYR A 265 -10.33 5.00 13.78
C TYR A 265 -11.67 4.71 14.49
N LEU A 266 -11.74 4.89 15.82
CA LEU A 266 -13.02 4.83 16.54
C LEU A 266 -13.96 5.96 16.12
N ASP A 267 -13.43 7.17 15.89
CA ASP A 267 -14.20 8.33 15.43
C ASP A 267 -14.74 8.14 14.00
N LEU A 268 -14.13 7.26 13.20
CA LEU A 268 -14.65 6.76 11.91
C LEU A 268 -15.75 5.69 12.06
N GLY A 269 -16.04 5.24 13.29
CA GLY A 269 -17.09 4.26 13.59
C GLY A 269 -16.60 2.81 13.70
N ALA A 270 -15.30 2.56 13.78
CA ALA A 270 -14.80 1.24 14.08
C ALA A 270 -15.12 0.82 15.53
N SER A 271 -15.17 -0.49 15.76
CA SER A 271 -15.47 -1.08 17.07
C SER A 271 -14.22 -1.16 17.94
N LEU A 272 -14.40 -1.04 19.25
CA LEU A 272 -13.34 -1.15 20.25
C LEU A 272 -12.89 -2.62 20.42
N SER A 273 -12.03 -3.14 19.53
CA SER A 273 -11.52 -4.52 19.58
C SER A 273 -10.02 -4.64 19.89
N PHE A 274 -9.16 -3.87 19.20
CA PHE A 274 -7.70 -3.82 19.36
C PHE A 274 -7.02 -5.20 19.56
N THR A 275 -7.11 -6.08 18.56
CA THR A 275 -6.54 -7.44 18.61
C THR A 275 -5.98 -7.88 17.26
N CYS A 276 -4.83 -8.55 17.24
CA CYS A 276 -4.27 -9.20 16.05
C CYS A 276 -4.89 -10.56 15.74
N SER A 277 -5.82 -11.03 16.57
CA SER A 277 -6.53 -12.30 16.37
C SER A 277 -8.03 -12.06 16.20
N PRO A 278 -8.46 -11.36 15.13
CA PRO A 278 -9.88 -11.03 14.92
C PRO A 278 -10.76 -12.27 14.72
N TYR A 279 -10.19 -13.40 14.29
CA TYR A 279 -10.88 -14.69 14.20
C TYR A 279 -11.30 -15.29 15.55
N LEU A 280 -10.81 -14.76 16.67
CA LEU A 280 -11.28 -15.13 18.01
C LEU A 280 -12.48 -14.29 18.46
N LEU A 281 -12.83 -13.24 17.72
CA LEU A 281 -14.00 -12.42 18.02
C LEU A 281 -15.29 -13.14 17.61
N PRO A 282 -16.41 -12.89 18.30
CA PRO A 282 -17.72 -13.42 17.89
C PRO A 282 -18.15 -13.03 16.48
N SER A 283 -17.56 -11.97 15.92
CA SER A 283 -17.80 -11.46 14.58
C SER A 283 -16.96 -12.13 13.48
N ALA A 284 -16.21 -13.21 13.79
CA ALA A 284 -15.39 -13.91 12.80
C ALA A 284 -16.21 -14.26 11.53
N PRO A 285 -15.64 -14.09 10.32
CA PRO A 285 -16.35 -14.30 9.08
C PRO A 285 -16.65 -15.77 8.84
N ARG A 286 -17.65 -16.03 8.00
CA ARG A 286 -18.05 -17.38 7.59
C ARG A 286 -17.45 -17.76 6.24
N LEU A 287 -17.53 -19.06 5.95
CA LEU A 287 -17.14 -19.66 4.68
C LEU A 287 -17.72 -18.88 3.50
N GLY A 288 -16.85 -18.45 2.60
CA GLY A 288 -17.21 -17.73 1.38
C GLY A 288 -17.45 -16.23 1.53
N GLU A 289 -17.49 -15.67 2.75
CA GLU A 289 -17.64 -14.22 2.93
C GLU A 289 -16.40 -13.46 2.43
N HIS A 290 -16.62 -12.39 1.67
CA HIS A 290 -15.56 -11.46 1.27
C HIS A 290 -15.36 -10.42 2.37
N VAL A 291 -14.13 -10.28 2.88
CA VAL A 291 -13.78 -9.34 3.95
C VAL A 291 -12.54 -8.52 3.60
N ALA A 292 -12.39 -7.35 4.21
CA ALA A 292 -11.18 -6.54 4.12
C ALA A 292 -10.32 -6.69 5.38
N TRP A 293 -9.53 -7.77 5.48
CA TRP A 293 -8.64 -8.03 6.61
C TRP A 293 -7.19 -8.00 6.09
N GLY A 294 -6.39 -7.00 6.49
CA GLY A 294 -5.03 -6.82 5.98
C GLY A 294 -3.93 -7.53 6.79
N GLU A 295 -4.20 -7.79 8.08
CA GLU A 295 -3.21 -8.34 9.02
C GLU A 295 -2.74 -9.75 8.57
N SER A 296 -1.43 -9.97 8.62
CA SER A 296 -0.79 -11.14 7.99
C SER A 296 -1.26 -12.50 8.52
N ASN A 297 -1.43 -12.65 9.83
CA ASN A 297 -1.90 -13.91 10.42
C ASN A 297 -3.40 -14.15 10.12
N ALA A 298 -4.19 -13.08 10.10
CA ALA A 298 -5.64 -13.07 9.97
C ALA A 298 -6.03 -13.33 8.52
N VAL A 299 -5.26 -12.83 7.55
CA VAL A 299 -5.38 -13.16 6.12
C VAL A 299 -5.24 -14.66 5.92
N VAL A 300 -4.19 -15.26 6.50
CA VAL A 300 -3.93 -16.71 6.37
C VAL A 300 -5.05 -17.50 7.04
N PHE A 301 -5.42 -17.15 8.28
CA PHE A 301 -6.47 -17.85 9.01
C PHE A 301 -7.84 -17.73 8.33
N ALA A 302 -8.21 -16.54 7.85
CA ALA A 302 -9.47 -16.31 7.15
C ALA A 302 -9.58 -17.14 5.88
N ASN A 303 -8.53 -17.15 5.04
CA ASN A 303 -8.55 -17.88 3.77
C ASN A 303 -8.45 -19.40 3.94
N SER A 304 -7.63 -19.87 4.88
CA SER A 304 -7.29 -21.30 5.00
C SER A 304 -8.14 -22.06 6.02
N VAL A 305 -8.52 -21.43 7.15
CA VAL A 305 -9.26 -22.10 8.23
C VAL A 305 -10.75 -21.79 8.16
N LEU A 306 -11.12 -20.51 8.02
CA LEU A 306 -12.53 -20.11 7.95
C LEU A 306 -13.13 -20.29 6.56
N GLY A 307 -12.27 -20.30 5.52
CA GLY A 307 -12.68 -20.31 4.12
C GLY A 307 -13.36 -19.01 3.68
N ALA A 308 -13.25 -17.94 4.47
CA ALA A 308 -13.54 -16.58 4.06
C ALA A 308 -12.53 -16.13 2.98
N ARG A 309 -12.76 -14.97 2.38
CA ARG A 309 -12.02 -14.50 1.21
C ARG A 309 -11.46 -13.12 1.46
N THR A 310 -10.14 -13.01 1.48
CA THR A 310 -9.47 -11.73 1.73
C THR A 310 -8.08 -11.71 1.11
N LEU A 311 -7.54 -10.51 0.92
CA LEU A 311 -6.19 -10.30 0.41
C LEU A 311 -5.30 -9.75 1.50
N LYS A 312 -3.99 -9.88 1.29
CA LYS A 312 -3.01 -9.08 2.01
C LYS A 312 -3.11 -7.63 1.55
N TYR A 313 -4.00 -6.86 2.17
CA TYR A 313 -4.16 -5.44 1.88
C TYR A 313 -3.01 -4.64 2.48
N ALA A 314 -2.54 -3.63 1.75
CA ALA A 314 -1.67 -2.62 2.34
C ALA A 314 -2.42 -1.83 3.41
N ASP A 315 -1.68 -1.31 4.39
CA ASP A 315 -2.24 -0.32 5.30
C ASP A 315 -2.80 0.86 4.48
N TYR A 316 -3.88 1.46 4.98
CA TYR A 316 -4.74 2.47 4.35
C TYR A 316 -5.81 1.91 3.41
N LEU A 317 -5.54 0.85 2.66
CA LEU A 317 -6.55 0.26 1.77
C LEU A 317 -7.67 -0.43 2.57
N ASP A 318 -7.34 -1.04 3.70
CA ASP A 318 -8.28 -1.67 4.63
C ASP A 318 -9.38 -0.71 5.11
N ILE A 319 -9.02 0.47 5.61
CA ILE A 319 -9.98 1.48 6.07
C ILE A 319 -10.71 2.14 4.91
N CYS A 320 -10.03 2.38 3.77
CA CYS A 320 -10.71 2.87 2.58
C CYS A 320 -11.78 1.87 2.11
N ALA A 321 -11.46 0.57 2.08
CA ALA A 321 -12.40 -0.48 1.76
C ALA A 321 -13.57 -0.53 2.76
N ALA A 322 -13.30 -0.33 4.05
CA ALA A 322 -14.33 -0.25 5.10
C ALA A 322 -15.27 0.96 4.92
N LEU A 323 -14.76 2.11 4.51
CA LEU A 323 -15.52 3.34 4.26
C LEU A 323 -16.48 3.22 3.06
N VAL A 324 -16.15 2.40 2.07
CA VAL A 324 -16.97 2.25 0.85
C VAL A 324 -17.65 0.87 0.73
N GLY A 325 -17.31 -0.07 1.61
CA GLY A 325 -17.81 -1.44 1.55
C GLY A 325 -17.41 -2.17 0.25
N ARG A 326 -16.23 -1.86 -0.30
CA ARG A 326 -15.72 -2.44 -1.55
C ARG A 326 -14.25 -2.80 -1.46
N ALA A 327 -13.87 -3.88 -2.13
CA ALA A 327 -12.48 -4.28 -2.34
C ALA A 327 -12.23 -4.72 -3.78
N PRO A 328 -10.98 -4.68 -4.28
CA PRO A 328 -10.64 -5.21 -5.60
C PRO A 328 -10.99 -6.70 -5.74
N ALA A 329 -11.59 -7.08 -6.87
CA ALA A 329 -11.79 -8.48 -7.23
C ALA A 329 -10.46 -9.11 -7.73
N ALA A 330 -9.55 -9.41 -6.81
CA ALA A 330 -8.22 -9.92 -7.14
C ALA A 330 -7.76 -11.03 -6.18
N GLY A 331 -6.69 -11.73 -6.56
CA GLY A 331 -6.02 -12.78 -5.77
C GLY A 331 -7.00 -13.73 -5.08
N ALA A 332 -6.78 -14.01 -3.79
CA ALA A 332 -7.56 -14.97 -3.00
C ALA A 332 -9.06 -14.64 -2.80
N HIS A 333 -9.57 -13.52 -3.32
CA HIS A 333 -11.02 -13.38 -3.48
C HIS A 333 -11.58 -14.29 -4.58
N LEU A 334 -10.80 -14.56 -5.62
CA LEU A 334 -11.23 -15.32 -6.80
C LEU A 334 -10.85 -16.80 -6.64
N ASP A 335 -11.72 -17.69 -7.13
CA ASP A 335 -11.52 -19.14 -7.00
C ASP A 335 -10.28 -19.63 -7.74
N GLU A 336 -10.04 -19.11 -8.94
CA GLU A 336 -8.88 -19.44 -9.78
C GLU A 336 -7.53 -19.23 -9.09
N HIS A 337 -7.45 -18.29 -8.15
CA HIS A 337 -6.23 -17.98 -7.39
C HIS A 337 -6.12 -18.72 -6.04
N ARG A 338 -7.05 -19.62 -5.72
CA ARG A 338 -7.04 -20.41 -4.47
C ARG A 338 -6.59 -21.86 -4.66
N HIS A 339 -6.33 -22.27 -5.90
CA HIS A 339 -5.79 -23.60 -6.18
C HIS A 339 -4.31 -23.68 -5.81
N ALA A 340 -3.92 -24.75 -5.14
CA ALA A 340 -2.52 -25.02 -4.84
C ALA A 340 -1.74 -25.21 -6.14
N THR A 341 -0.64 -24.47 -6.31
CA THR A 341 0.27 -24.56 -7.46
C THR A 341 1.56 -25.32 -7.15
N LEU A 342 1.81 -25.60 -5.87
CA LEU A 342 2.99 -26.28 -5.36
C LEU A 342 2.58 -27.27 -4.26
N VAL A 343 3.11 -28.49 -4.34
CA VAL A 343 2.98 -29.51 -3.29
C VAL A 343 4.37 -29.75 -2.70
N LEU A 344 4.51 -29.55 -1.39
CA LEU A 344 5.73 -29.84 -0.64
C LEU A 344 5.52 -31.10 0.18
N ASP A 345 6.30 -32.14 -0.09
CA ASP A 345 6.29 -33.38 0.69
C ASP A 345 7.21 -33.24 1.90
N ALA A 346 6.62 -33.13 3.09
CA ALA A 346 7.31 -33.06 4.37
C ALA A 346 7.27 -34.39 5.14
N SER A 347 6.86 -35.49 4.52
CA SER A 347 6.75 -36.81 5.19
C SER A 347 8.08 -37.32 5.76
N ALA A 348 9.21 -36.85 5.22
CA ALA A 348 10.54 -37.17 5.74
C ALA A 348 10.97 -36.33 6.98
N LEU A 349 10.16 -35.34 7.40
CA LEU A 349 10.43 -34.50 8.59
C LEU A 349 9.76 -35.04 9.87
N SER A 350 9.06 -36.18 9.80
CA SER A 350 8.38 -36.82 10.93
C SER A 350 9.28 -37.73 11.76
#